data_AF-A0A4Z2FTK9-F1
#
_entry.id   AF-A0A4Z2FTK9-F1
#
_cell.length_a   1.000
_cell.length_b   1.000
_cell.length_c   1.000
_cell.angle_alpha   90.00
_cell.angle_beta   90.00
_cell.angle_gamma   90.00
#
_symmetry.space_group_name_H-M   'P 1'
#
loop_
_entity.id
_entity.type
_entity.pdbx_description
1 polymer ?
#
loop_
_entity_poly.entity_id
_entity_poly.type
_entity_poly.pdbx_seq_one_letter_code
_entity_poly.pdbx_strand_id
1 'polypeptide(L)'
;MALNKSMHPRNRYKDKPPDFSYLASKYPDFQKHVHTSLTGRPVVNFKEPEAVRALTCTLLREDFGLTIDIPLERLIPTTGAVLSLMDHRRAFPFPKSPKWRSSSEPTCAAAVAVVTRTGASCIYPLLGATMNGWYFLATEVDDICFDYATKNVEQNKMWYSCMLGKKCSLAPLKEELRKQGVPKVTHTEFCQGRTMRWALAWSFYDDVIVPSGVLTNHRIPQETGVRSSGRWSSGPIN
;
A
#
# COMPACT_ATOMS: atom_id res chain seq x y z
N MET A 1 19.47 21.36 -8.08
CA MET A 1 18.07 20.97 -8.37
C MET A 1 17.16 22.12 -7.97
N ALA A 2 16.31 22.63 -8.86
CA ALA A 2 15.66 23.94 -8.72
C ALA A 2 14.35 23.96 -7.91
N LEU A 3 13.90 22.84 -7.32
CA LEU A 3 12.56 22.72 -6.73
C LEU A 3 12.53 22.22 -5.27
N ASN A 4 13.67 22.09 -4.58
CA ASN A 4 13.71 21.56 -3.21
C ASN A 4 12.89 22.40 -2.22
N LYS A 5 12.76 23.72 -2.44
CA LYS A 5 11.93 24.62 -1.62
C LYS A 5 10.44 24.23 -1.60
N SER A 6 9.97 23.55 -2.65
CA SER A 6 8.57 23.14 -2.81
C SER A 6 8.30 21.71 -2.33
N MET A 7 9.32 20.98 -1.87
CA MET A 7 9.13 19.62 -1.33
C MET A 7 8.46 19.67 0.06
N HIS A 8 7.64 18.66 0.34
CA HIS A 8 6.96 18.54 1.64
C HIS A 8 7.98 18.55 2.80
N PRO A 9 7.71 19.22 3.94
CA PRO A 9 8.67 19.33 5.05
C PRO A 9 9.18 17.99 5.62
N ARG A 10 8.40 16.91 5.45
CA ARG A 10 8.78 15.55 5.89
C ARG A 10 9.58 14.75 4.86
N ASN A 11 9.74 15.28 3.64
CA ASN A 11 10.44 14.57 2.57
C ASN A 11 11.93 14.53 2.86
N ARG A 12 12.49 13.31 2.95
CA ARG A 12 13.92 13.07 3.23
C ARG A 12 14.88 13.78 2.28
N TYR A 13 14.46 14.01 1.03
CA TYR A 13 15.30 14.63 0.00
C TYR A 13 15.21 16.16 -0.03
N LYS A 14 14.38 16.78 0.82
CA LYS A 14 14.21 18.23 0.85
C LYS A 14 15.52 18.93 1.21
N ASP A 15 16.08 18.55 2.36
CA ASP A 15 17.30 19.16 2.91
C ASP A 15 18.56 18.37 2.53
N LYS A 16 18.41 17.09 2.17
CA LYS A 16 19.51 16.19 1.80
C LYS A 16 19.25 15.59 0.40
N PRO A 17 19.61 16.31 -0.68
CA PRO A 17 19.48 15.78 -2.03
C PRO A 17 20.37 14.53 -2.21
N PRO A 18 20.01 13.62 -3.13
CA PRO A 18 20.84 12.44 -3.40
C PRO A 18 22.25 12.81 -3.86
N ASP A 19 23.25 12.17 -3.27
CA ASP A 19 24.65 12.30 -3.69
C ASP A 19 24.95 11.32 -4.84
N PHE A 20 24.99 11.84 -6.07
CA PHE A 20 25.25 11.03 -7.25
C PHE A 20 26.67 10.47 -7.29
N SER A 21 27.67 11.11 -6.69
CA SER A 21 29.03 10.56 -6.62
C SER A 21 29.04 9.30 -5.77
N TYR A 22 28.41 9.36 -4.60
CA TYR A 22 28.30 8.22 -3.69
C TYR A 22 27.47 7.08 -4.29
N LEU A 23 26.33 7.40 -4.92
CA LEU A 23 25.50 6.37 -5.55
C LEU A 23 26.21 5.70 -6.73
N ALA A 24 26.95 6.48 -7.54
CA ALA A 24 27.70 5.95 -8.67
C ALA A 24 28.85 5.03 -8.24
N SER A 25 29.52 5.30 -7.12
CA SER A 25 30.59 4.44 -6.64
C SER A 25 30.09 3.11 -6.07
N LYS A 26 28.86 3.09 -5.53
CA LYS A 26 28.26 1.90 -4.92
C LYS A 26 27.47 1.03 -5.90
N TYR A 27 26.85 1.63 -6.91
CA TYR A 27 25.96 0.96 -7.84
C TYR A 27 26.48 1.08 -9.29
N PRO A 28 27.17 0.04 -9.81
CA PRO A 28 27.75 0.07 -11.16
C PRO A 28 26.72 0.29 -12.27
N ASP A 29 25.48 -0.19 -12.08
CA ASP A 29 24.41 0.01 -13.06
C ASP A 29 23.97 1.47 -13.14
N PHE A 30 24.00 2.20 -12.03
CA PHE A 30 23.75 3.64 -12.03
C PHE A 30 24.94 4.44 -12.54
N GLN A 31 26.18 3.99 -12.26
CA GLN A 31 27.41 4.65 -12.69
C GLN A 31 27.46 4.88 -14.21
N LYS A 32 26.94 3.94 -15.00
CA LYS A 32 26.89 4.00 -16.48
C LYS A 32 26.13 5.23 -17.01
N HIS A 33 25.21 5.76 -16.21
CA HIS A 33 24.34 6.89 -16.58
C HIS A 33 24.74 8.22 -15.92
N VAL A 34 25.87 8.23 -15.19
CA VAL A 34 26.39 9.44 -14.53
C VAL A 34 27.53 10.01 -15.35
N HIS A 35 27.39 11.28 -15.75
CA HIS A 35 28.41 12.01 -16.48
C HIS A 35 29.04 13.09 -15.61
N THR A 36 30.33 13.35 -15.79
CA THR A 36 31.00 14.47 -15.14
C THR A 36 30.80 15.73 -15.98
N SER A 37 30.20 16.76 -15.39
CA SER A 37 30.10 18.08 -16.03
C SER A 37 31.48 18.74 -16.14
N LEU A 38 31.61 19.76 -17.00
CA LEU A 38 32.81 20.61 -17.11
C LEU A 38 33.24 21.24 -15.78
N THR A 39 32.30 21.33 -14.82
CA THR A 39 32.53 21.84 -13.45
C THR A 39 32.98 20.76 -12.45
N GLY A 40 33.25 19.54 -12.91
CA GLY A 40 33.68 18.41 -12.07
C GLY A 40 32.55 17.75 -11.27
N ARG A 41 31.30 18.23 -11.39
CA ARG A 41 30.14 17.67 -10.66
C ARG A 41 29.53 16.49 -11.42
N PRO A 42 29.13 15.40 -10.75
CA PRO A 42 28.34 14.33 -11.37
C PRO A 42 26.96 14.85 -11.73
N VAL A 43 26.51 14.57 -12.95
CA VAL A 43 25.21 14.97 -13.49
C VAL A 43 24.58 13.77 -14.19
N VAL A 44 23.27 13.61 -14.01
CA VAL A 44 22.47 12.59 -14.67
C VAL A 44 21.60 13.25 -15.73
N ASN A 45 21.47 12.61 -16.90
CA ASN A 45 20.58 13.08 -17.94
C ASN A 45 19.13 12.63 -17.68
N PHE A 46 18.30 13.51 -17.12
CA PHE A 46 16.89 13.21 -16.82
C PHE A 46 15.99 13.04 -18.05
N LYS A 47 16.50 13.30 -19.27
CA LYS A 47 15.76 13.03 -20.52
C LYS A 47 15.89 11.58 -20.97
N GLU A 48 16.91 10.87 -20.47
CA GLU A 48 17.14 9.48 -20.79
C GLU A 48 16.33 8.58 -19.85
N PRO A 49 15.36 7.79 -20.36
CA PRO A 49 14.52 6.95 -19.51
C PRO A 49 15.33 5.92 -18.72
N GLU A 50 16.40 5.38 -19.31
CA GLU A 50 17.28 4.41 -18.64
C GLU A 50 17.97 5.02 -17.42
N ALA A 51 18.50 6.24 -17.55
CA ALA A 51 19.12 6.97 -16.46
C ALA A 51 18.14 7.26 -15.32
N VAL A 52 16.90 7.68 -15.67
CA VAL A 52 15.85 7.94 -14.67
C VAL A 52 15.42 6.64 -13.97
N ARG A 53 15.28 5.54 -14.71
CA ARG A 53 14.99 4.21 -14.14
C ARG A 53 16.09 3.77 -13.19
N ALA A 54 17.35 3.82 -13.63
CA ALA A 54 18.50 3.44 -12.83
C ALA A 54 18.57 4.26 -11.54
N LEU A 55 18.34 5.58 -11.62
CA LEU A 55 18.27 6.45 -10.44
C LEU A 55 17.14 6.03 -9.50
N THR A 56 15.92 5.84 -9.99
CA THR A 56 14.76 5.46 -9.16
C THR A 56 14.99 4.11 -8.46
N CYS A 57 15.44 3.09 -9.18
CA CYS A 57 15.73 1.78 -8.60
C CYS A 57 16.85 1.86 -7.55
N THR A 58 17.90 2.65 -7.82
CA THR A 58 19.02 2.84 -6.89
C THR A 58 18.59 3.54 -5.61
N LEU A 59 17.79 4.60 -5.72
CA LEU A 59 17.25 5.30 -4.55
C LEU A 59 16.35 4.38 -3.73
N LEU A 60 15.42 3.65 -4.36
CA LEU A 60 14.53 2.74 -3.63
C LEU A 60 15.30 1.66 -2.88
N ARG A 61 16.37 1.13 -3.48
CA ARG A 61 17.22 0.14 -2.87
C ARG A 61 18.04 0.70 -1.70
N GLU A 62 18.73 1.83 -1.91
CA GLU A 62 19.59 2.43 -0.88
C GLU A 62 18.80 2.96 0.31
N ASP A 63 17.69 3.66 0.03
CA ASP A 63 16.99 4.45 1.03
C ASP A 63 15.84 3.72 1.71
N PHE A 64 15.27 2.71 1.04
CA PHE A 64 14.09 1.97 1.51
C PHE A 64 14.28 0.46 1.54
N GLY A 65 15.42 -0.05 1.06
CA GLY A 65 15.66 -1.50 0.96
C GLY A 65 14.77 -2.20 -0.07
N LEU A 66 14.12 -1.44 -0.97
CA LEU A 66 13.19 -1.97 -1.95
C LEU A 66 13.92 -2.27 -3.26
N THR A 67 13.82 -3.51 -3.73
CA THR A 67 14.35 -3.91 -5.04
C THR A 67 13.18 -3.95 -6.02
N ILE A 68 13.25 -3.19 -7.11
CA ILE A 68 12.19 -3.15 -8.11
C ILE A 68 12.73 -3.19 -9.52
N ASP A 69 11.90 -3.71 -10.42
CA ASP A 69 12.13 -3.79 -11.85
C ASP A 69 11.01 -3.03 -12.59
N ILE A 70 11.36 -2.22 -13.59
CA ILE A 70 10.41 -1.38 -14.31
C ILE A 70 10.72 -1.42 -15.82
N PRO A 71 9.72 -1.67 -16.68
CA PRO A 71 9.90 -1.61 -18.13
C PRO A 71 10.06 -0.16 -18.61
N LEU A 72 10.86 0.05 -19.65
CA LEU A 72 11.13 1.39 -20.20
C LEU A 72 9.93 1.96 -20.96
N GLU A 73 9.02 1.09 -21.41
CA GLU A 73 7.82 1.38 -22.17
C GLU A 73 6.66 1.91 -21.29
N ARG A 74 6.87 2.00 -19.98
CA ARG A 74 5.89 2.46 -19.00
C ARG A 74 6.45 3.61 -18.15
N LEU A 75 5.56 4.24 -17.39
CA LEU A 75 5.92 5.39 -16.56
C LEU A 75 6.93 4.99 -15.49
N ILE A 76 8.10 5.64 -15.52
CA ILE A 76 9.10 5.55 -14.47
C ILE A 76 8.78 6.63 -13.42
N PRO A 77 8.37 6.26 -12.19
CA PRO A 77 8.07 7.25 -11.17
C PRO A 77 9.36 7.90 -10.66
N THR A 78 9.27 9.17 -10.26
CA THR A 78 10.36 9.85 -9.56
C THR A 78 10.16 9.76 -8.06
N THR A 79 11.11 9.15 -7.34
CA THR A 79 11.01 8.86 -5.89
C THR A 79 10.67 10.12 -5.06
N GLY A 80 11.27 11.26 -5.38
CA GLY A 80 11.04 12.51 -4.65
C GLY A 80 9.62 13.07 -4.78
N ALA A 81 8.99 12.93 -5.95
CA ALA A 81 7.61 13.37 -6.17
C ALA A 81 6.62 12.45 -5.46
N VAL A 82 6.85 11.14 -5.52
CA VAL A 82 6.03 10.12 -4.86
C VAL A 82 6.03 10.31 -3.34
N LEU A 83 7.20 10.52 -2.73
CA LEU A 83 7.31 10.78 -1.29
C LEU A 83 6.59 12.07 -0.87
N SER A 84 6.73 13.14 -1.66
CA SER A 84 6.04 14.40 -1.37
C SER A 84 4.52 14.22 -1.34
N LEU A 85 3.95 13.42 -2.25
CA LEU A 85 2.52 13.10 -2.25
C LEU A 85 2.13 12.22 -1.05
N MET A 86 2.93 11.22 -0.71
CA MET A 86 2.67 10.35 0.44
C MET A 86 2.68 11.12 1.77
N ASP A 87 3.67 11.99 1.95
CA ASP A 87 3.76 12.81 3.16
C ASP A 87 2.63 13.83 3.24
N HIS A 88 2.23 14.41 2.11
CA HIS A 88 1.07 15.28 2.04
C HIS A 88 -0.22 14.52 2.40
N ARG A 89 -0.41 13.30 1.88
CA ARG A 89 -1.54 12.42 2.27
C ARG A 89 -1.52 12.06 3.75
N ARG A 90 -0.35 11.85 4.35
CA ARG A 90 -0.19 11.63 5.79
C ARG A 90 -0.50 12.88 6.63
N ALA A 91 -0.36 14.07 6.06
CA ALA A 91 -0.70 15.32 6.73
C ALA A 91 -2.21 15.55 6.81
N PHE A 92 -3.01 14.92 5.94
CA PHE A 92 -4.45 14.88 6.13
C PHE A 92 -4.77 14.04 7.37
N PRO A 93 -5.50 14.60 8.34
CA PRO A 93 -5.98 13.81 9.46
C PRO A 93 -6.88 12.73 8.89
N PHE A 94 -6.52 11.45 9.08
CA PHE A 94 -7.52 10.40 9.07
C PHE A 94 -8.62 10.87 10.03
N PRO A 95 -9.90 10.86 9.63
CA PRO A 95 -10.96 11.21 10.54
C PRO A 95 -10.77 10.32 11.76
N LYS A 96 -10.39 10.94 12.89
CA LYS A 96 -10.52 10.31 14.19
C LYS A 96 -12.00 9.97 14.22
N SER A 97 -12.33 8.68 14.07
CA SER A 97 -13.70 8.20 14.10
C SER A 97 -14.39 8.91 15.27
N PRO A 98 -15.42 9.75 15.02
CA PRO A 98 -16.08 10.44 16.10
C PRO A 98 -16.80 9.37 16.92
N LYS A 99 -16.36 9.20 18.18
CA LYS A 99 -16.91 8.29 19.19
C LYS A 99 -16.60 6.80 19.00
N TRP A 100 -15.38 6.39 19.31
CA TRP A 100 -15.14 5.08 19.94
C TRP A 100 -13.88 5.16 20.82
N ARG A 101 -14.01 5.80 21.99
CA ARG A 101 -13.03 5.65 23.05
C ARG A 101 -13.75 5.10 24.27
N SER A 102 -13.63 3.80 24.46
CA SER A 102 -13.42 3.29 25.81
C SER A 102 -12.33 2.21 25.73
N SER A 103 -11.58 2.16 26.82
CA SER A 103 -10.50 1.24 27.14
C SER A 103 -9.19 1.31 26.33
N SER A 104 -8.13 1.29 27.13
CA SER A 104 -6.71 1.35 26.88
C SER A 104 -6.18 0.17 26.08
N GLU A 105 -5.92 0.37 24.78
CA GLU A 105 -5.01 -0.47 24.00
C GLU A 105 -4.17 0.40 23.05
N PRO A 106 -2.89 0.07 22.81
CA PRO A 106 -2.04 0.79 21.86
C PRO A 106 -2.49 0.43 20.44
N THR A 107 -3.42 1.21 19.88
CA THR A 107 -3.98 0.93 18.55
C THR A 107 -3.03 1.41 17.46
N CYS A 108 -2.19 0.51 16.95
CA CYS A 108 -1.65 0.61 15.59
C CYS A 108 -2.81 0.37 14.61
N ALA A 109 -3.67 1.37 14.42
CA ALA A 109 -4.70 1.32 13.38
C ALA A 109 -4.00 1.35 12.01
N ALA A 110 -3.75 0.17 11.45
CA ALA A 110 -3.15 0.04 10.14
C ALA A 110 -4.12 0.61 9.09
N ALA A 111 -3.71 1.69 8.42
CA ALA A 111 -4.51 2.31 7.38
C ALA A 111 -4.57 1.40 6.16
N VAL A 112 -5.77 1.26 5.58
CA VAL A 112 -5.98 0.58 4.30
C VAL A 112 -6.19 1.64 3.22
N ALA A 113 -5.37 1.61 2.17
CA ALA A 113 -5.42 2.52 1.04
C ALA A 113 -5.76 1.77 -0.25
N VAL A 114 -6.55 2.40 -1.11
CA VAL A 114 -6.83 1.88 -2.45
C VAL A 114 -6.06 2.71 -3.47
N VAL A 115 -5.28 2.06 -4.32
CA VAL A 115 -4.53 2.68 -5.41
C VAL A 115 -5.09 2.16 -6.72
N THR A 116 -5.70 3.05 -7.49
CA THR A 116 -6.16 2.73 -8.85
C THR A 116 -5.06 3.07 -9.85
N ARG A 117 -4.73 2.11 -10.74
CA ARG A 117 -3.62 2.18 -11.71
C ARG A 117 -2.27 2.35 -11.02
N THR A 118 -1.86 1.30 -10.29
CA THR A 118 -0.59 1.33 -9.55
C THR A 118 0.65 1.38 -10.46
N GLY A 119 0.50 1.00 -11.73
CA GLY A 119 1.58 0.93 -12.72
C GLY A 119 2.63 -0.14 -12.41
N ALA A 120 3.53 -0.39 -13.36
CA ALA A 120 4.55 -1.44 -13.26
C ALA A 120 5.40 -1.38 -11.96
N SER A 121 5.72 -0.17 -11.49
CA SER A 121 6.56 0.02 -10.30
C SER A 121 5.92 -0.40 -8.97
N CYS A 122 4.59 -0.42 -8.88
CA CYS A 122 3.87 -0.61 -7.61
C CYS A 122 4.38 0.31 -6.47
N ILE A 123 4.86 1.52 -6.79
CA ILE A 123 5.67 2.32 -5.87
C ILE A 123 4.91 2.83 -4.63
N TYR A 124 3.62 3.17 -4.75
CA TYR A 124 2.83 3.64 -3.59
C TYR A 124 2.55 2.51 -2.59
N PRO A 125 2.07 1.33 -3.03
CA PRO A 125 1.96 0.17 -2.13
C PRO A 125 3.28 -0.20 -1.46
N LEU A 126 4.37 -0.29 -2.23
CA LEU A 126 5.67 -0.70 -1.69
C LEU A 126 6.20 0.28 -0.64
N LEU A 127 6.20 1.59 -0.96
CA LEU A 127 6.68 2.60 -0.01
C LEU A 127 5.76 2.69 1.22
N GLY A 128 4.45 2.67 1.05
CA GLY A 128 3.52 2.80 2.17
C GLY A 128 3.53 1.58 3.09
N ALA A 129 3.68 0.38 2.54
CA ALA A 129 3.87 -0.83 3.33
C ALA A 129 5.19 -0.77 4.11
N THR A 130 6.28 -0.38 3.44
CA THR A 130 7.62 -0.34 4.05
C THR A 130 7.76 0.74 5.12
N MET A 131 7.31 1.97 4.82
CA MET A 131 7.51 3.12 5.71
C MET A 131 6.47 3.19 6.83
N ASN A 132 5.24 2.73 6.57
CA ASN A 132 4.10 2.99 7.45
C ASN A 132 3.33 1.73 7.86
N GLY A 133 3.67 0.54 7.34
CA GLY A 133 2.90 -0.68 7.57
C GLY A 133 1.45 -0.60 7.05
N TRP A 134 1.22 0.22 6.02
CA TRP A 134 -0.11 0.38 5.43
C TRP A 134 -0.46 -0.80 4.54
N TYR A 135 -1.76 -1.15 4.51
CA TYR A 135 -2.30 -2.12 3.57
C TYR A 135 -2.76 -1.42 2.31
N PHE A 136 -2.55 -2.07 1.17
CA PHE A 136 -2.95 -1.53 -0.12
C PHE A 136 -3.76 -2.54 -0.92
N LEU A 137 -4.86 -2.04 -1.50
CA LEU A 137 -5.48 -2.65 -2.66
C LEU A 137 -4.98 -1.89 -3.89
N ALA A 138 -4.06 -2.51 -4.63
CA ALA A 138 -3.48 -1.95 -5.84
C ALA A 138 -4.16 -2.60 -7.05
N THR A 139 -4.86 -1.81 -7.86
CA THR A 139 -5.50 -2.31 -9.08
C THR A 139 -4.73 -1.86 -10.32
N GLU A 140 -4.69 -2.72 -11.34
CA GLU A 140 -4.22 -2.36 -12.66
C GLU A 140 -5.05 -2.99 -13.78
N VAL A 141 -5.09 -2.33 -14.94
CA VAL A 141 -5.75 -2.77 -16.17
C VAL A 141 -4.79 -3.17 -17.29
N ASP A 142 -3.53 -2.70 -17.28
CA ASP A 142 -2.50 -3.10 -18.24
C ASP A 142 -1.77 -4.36 -17.76
N ASP A 143 -1.75 -5.40 -18.58
CA ASP A 143 -1.17 -6.70 -18.24
C ASP A 143 0.34 -6.59 -17.95
N ILE A 144 1.07 -5.79 -18.73
CA ILE A 144 2.51 -5.57 -18.50
C ILE A 144 2.72 -4.90 -17.13
N CYS A 145 1.94 -3.87 -16.81
CA CYS A 145 2.03 -3.24 -15.49
C CYS A 145 1.63 -4.18 -14.36
N PHE A 146 0.64 -5.04 -14.57
CA PHE A 146 0.22 -6.05 -13.59
C PHE A 146 1.32 -7.07 -13.29
N ASP A 147 1.96 -7.61 -14.33
CA ASP A 147 3.04 -8.60 -14.18
C ASP A 147 4.23 -8.02 -13.43
N TYR A 148 4.68 -6.82 -13.83
CA TYR A 148 5.79 -6.14 -13.15
C TYR A 148 5.42 -5.74 -11.71
N ALA A 149 4.20 -5.24 -11.48
CA ALA A 149 3.76 -4.91 -10.13
C ALA A 149 3.74 -6.13 -9.22
N THR A 150 3.28 -7.28 -9.74
CA THR A 150 3.25 -8.55 -9.01
C THR A 150 4.65 -9.02 -8.69
N LYS A 151 5.55 -9.06 -9.68
CA LYS A 151 6.97 -9.38 -9.50
C LYS A 151 7.65 -8.46 -8.47
N ASN A 152 7.31 -7.17 -8.49
CA ASN A 152 7.83 -6.18 -7.54
C ASN A 152 7.33 -6.40 -6.11
N VAL A 153 6.09 -6.86 -5.92
CA VAL A 153 5.58 -7.26 -4.60
C VAL A 153 6.25 -8.54 -4.11
N GLU A 154 6.43 -9.53 -5.01
CA GLU A 154 7.10 -10.81 -4.72
C GLU A 154 8.53 -10.60 -4.24
N GLN A 155 9.36 -9.90 -5.02
CA GLN A 155 10.77 -9.76 -4.71
C GLN A 155 11.04 -9.00 -3.40
N ASN A 156 10.08 -8.21 -2.92
CA ASN A 156 10.14 -7.49 -1.64
C ASN A 156 9.41 -8.21 -0.50
N LYS A 157 8.98 -9.46 -0.71
CA LYS A 157 8.30 -10.32 0.27
C LYS A 157 7.06 -9.69 0.91
N MET A 158 6.30 -8.94 0.12
CA MET A 158 5.13 -8.21 0.59
C MET A 158 3.86 -9.08 0.60
N TRP A 159 2.84 -8.66 1.36
CA TRP A 159 1.52 -9.32 1.39
C TRP A 159 0.68 -8.96 0.17
N TYR A 160 0.01 -9.96 -0.41
CA TYR A 160 -1.09 -9.78 -1.37
C TYR A 160 -2.38 -9.52 -0.60
N SER A 161 -3.28 -8.72 -1.16
CA SER A 161 -4.65 -8.63 -0.64
C SER A 161 -5.67 -8.32 -1.72
N CYS A 162 -6.89 -8.82 -1.55
CA CYS A 162 -8.03 -8.50 -2.38
C CYS A 162 -9.24 -8.14 -1.51
N MET A 163 -10.04 -7.16 -1.95
CA MET A 163 -11.31 -6.83 -1.31
C MET A 163 -12.43 -7.66 -1.93
N LEU A 164 -13.25 -8.25 -1.07
CA LEU A 164 -14.40 -9.07 -1.42
C LEU A 164 -15.69 -8.33 -1.08
N GLY A 165 -16.54 -8.15 -2.09
CA GLY A 165 -17.85 -7.51 -1.94
C GLY A 165 -18.90 -8.39 -1.27
N LYS A 166 -18.71 -9.71 -1.26
CA LYS A 166 -19.66 -10.71 -0.75
C LYS A 166 -18.97 -11.63 0.25
N LYS A 167 -19.59 -11.86 1.41
CA LYS A 167 -19.08 -12.79 2.45
C LYS A 167 -18.87 -14.20 1.91
N CYS A 168 -19.77 -14.64 1.04
CA CYS A 168 -19.71 -15.98 0.45
C CYS A 168 -18.50 -16.21 -0.46
N SER A 169 -17.83 -15.15 -0.95
CA SER A 169 -16.60 -15.27 -1.73
C SER A 169 -15.38 -15.58 -0.86
N LEU A 170 -15.42 -15.30 0.45
CA LEU A 170 -14.27 -15.44 1.34
C LEU A 170 -13.87 -16.89 1.58
N ALA A 171 -14.83 -17.76 1.93
CA ALA A 171 -14.53 -19.16 2.24
C ALA A 171 -13.99 -19.95 1.03
N PRO A 172 -14.57 -19.85 -0.18
CA PRO A 172 -14.03 -20.52 -1.37
C PRO A 172 -12.62 -20.04 -1.74
N LEU A 173 -12.36 -18.74 -1.66
CA LEU A 173 -11.02 -18.20 -1.98
C LEU A 173 -9.98 -18.60 -0.95
N LYS A 174 -10.33 -18.64 0.35
CA LYS A 174 -9.43 -19.16 1.38
C LYS A 174 -9.09 -20.63 1.14
N GLU A 175 -10.08 -21.45 0.78
CA GLU A 175 -9.84 -22.86 0.48
C GLU A 175 -8.99 -23.03 -0.78
N GLU A 176 -9.19 -22.20 -1.80
CA GLU A 176 -8.36 -22.22 -3.01
C GLU A 176 -6.90 -21.86 -2.68
N LEU A 177 -6.66 -20.78 -1.92
CA LEU A 177 -5.30 -20.43 -1.47
C LEU A 177 -4.67 -21.56 -0.65
N ARG A 178 -5.46 -22.25 0.18
CA ARG A 178 -5.00 -23.42 0.94
C ARG A 178 -4.61 -24.58 0.03
N LYS A 179 -5.42 -24.87 -1.01
CA LYS A 179 -5.12 -25.91 -2.02
C LYS A 179 -3.87 -25.61 -2.83
N GLN A 180 -3.65 -24.34 -3.16
CA GLN A 180 -2.44 -23.88 -3.86
C GLN A 180 -1.19 -23.83 -2.96
N GLY A 181 -1.30 -24.25 -1.69
CA GLY A 181 -0.15 -24.34 -0.78
C GLY A 181 0.33 -22.99 -0.25
N VAL A 182 -0.52 -21.96 -0.22
CA VAL A 182 -0.16 -20.64 0.30
C VAL A 182 0.03 -20.71 1.82
N PRO A 183 1.23 -20.43 2.35
CA PRO A 183 1.57 -20.71 3.75
C PRO A 183 0.90 -19.75 4.74
N LYS A 184 0.63 -18.49 4.34
CA LYS A 184 0.04 -17.48 5.21
C LYS A 184 -1.16 -16.85 4.56
N VAL A 185 -2.32 -16.95 5.22
CA VAL A 185 -3.57 -16.35 4.78
C VAL A 185 -4.23 -15.69 5.98
N THR A 186 -4.60 -14.42 5.86
CA THR A 186 -5.37 -13.65 6.84
C THR A 186 -6.56 -12.98 6.16
N HIS A 187 -7.52 -12.52 6.93
CA HIS A 187 -8.64 -11.75 6.41
C HIS A 187 -9.09 -10.73 7.44
N THR A 188 -9.71 -9.65 6.97
CA THR A 188 -10.32 -8.64 7.82
C THR A 188 -11.72 -8.29 7.30
N GLU A 189 -12.55 -7.75 8.19
CA GLU A 189 -13.86 -7.23 7.83
C GLU A 189 -13.81 -5.69 7.85
N PHE A 190 -14.47 -5.06 6.89
CA PHE A 190 -14.69 -3.62 6.85
C PHE A 190 -16.18 -3.34 7.02
N CYS A 191 -16.51 -2.64 8.10
CA CYS A 191 -17.87 -2.23 8.42
C CYS A 191 -18.02 -0.73 8.16
N GLN A 192 -18.73 -0.34 7.10
CA GLN A 192 -19.06 1.08 6.85
C GLN A 192 -20.58 1.24 6.72
N GLY A 193 -21.22 1.65 7.82
CA GLY A 193 -22.68 1.77 7.90
C GLY A 193 -23.37 0.41 7.79
N ARG A 194 -24.28 0.25 6.82
CA ARG A 194 -24.98 -1.02 6.53
C ARG A 194 -24.22 -1.94 5.58
N THR A 195 -23.13 -1.46 5.00
CA THR A 195 -22.38 -2.18 3.98
C THR A 195 -21.17 -2.85 4.61
N MET A 196 -21.14 -4.18 4.53
CA MET A 196 -19.99 -4.99 4.90
C MET A 196 -19.15 -5.30 3.67
N ARG A 197 -17.84 -5.25 3.83
CA ARG A 197 -16.84 -5.75 2.88
C ARG A 197 -15.85 -6.63 3.65
N TRP A 198 -15.19 -7.53 2.94
CA TRP A 198 -14.12 -8.35 3.51
C TRP A 198 -12.85 -8.05 2.73
N ALA A 199 -11.70 -8.19 3.35
CA ALA A 199 -10.43 -8.30 2.63
C ALA A 199 -9.81 -9.64 2.97
N LEU A 200 -9.29 -10.31 1.95
CA LEU A 200 -8.48 -11.51 2.06
C LEU A 200 -7.06 -11.12 1.73
N ALA A 201 -6.11 -11.44 2.60
CA ALA A 201 -4.70 -11.17 2.37
C ALA A 201 -3.88 -12.44 2.54
N TRP A 202 -2.82 -12.59 1.77
CA TRP A 202 -1.96 -13.77 1.84
C TRP A 202 -0.51 -13.43 1.53
N SER A 203 0.39 -14.32 1.94
CA SER A 203 1.82 -14.20 1.70
C SER A 203 2.41 -15.60 1.50
N PHE A 204 3.44 -15.69 0.66
CA PHE A 204 4.21 -16.90 0.40
C PHE A 204 5.43 -17.04 1.30
N TYR A 205 5.65 -16.09 2.22
CA TYR A 205 6.93 -15.88 2.87
C TYR A 205 6.85 -16.16 4.38
N ASP A 206 7.73 -17.06 4.87
CA ASP A 206 7.75 -17.54 6.25
C ASP A 206 8.26 -16.52 7.27
N ASP A 207 8.97 -15.50 6.82
CA ASP A 207 9.53 -14.40 7.63
C ASP A 207 8.53 -13.26 7.87
N VAL A 208 7.38 -13.25 7.20
CA VAL A 208 6.42 -12.12 7.31
C VAL A 208 5.39 -12.37 8.41
N ILE A 209 5.29 -11.48 9.38
CA ILE A 209 4.37 -11.63 10.51
C ILE A 209 2.93 -11.60 10.00
N VAL A 210 2.15 -12.65 10.31
CA VAL A 210 0.70 -12.66 10.07
C VAL A 210 0.10 -11.60 10.99
N PRO A 211 -0.54 -10.54 10.45
CA PRO A 211 -1.24 -9.59 11.30
C PRO A 211 -2.34 -10.36 12.03
N SER A 212 -2.16 -10.54 13.34
CA SER A 212 -3.15 -11.16 14.21
C SER A 212 -4.41 -10.29 14.18
N GLY A 213 -5.42 -10.79 13.47
CA GLY A 213 -6.65 -10.05 13.18
C GLY A 213 -7.37 -9.58 14.43
N VAL A 214 -7.95 -8.39 14.30
CA VAL A 214 -8.97 -7.85 15.21
C VAL A 214 -10.06 -8.91 15.42
N LEU A 215 -10.14 -9.37 16.67
CA LEU A 215 -11.19 -10.16 17.33
C LEU A 215 -12.31 -10.72 16.42
N THR A 216 -12.28 -12.04 16.21
CA THR A 216 -13.38 -12.85 15.66
C THR A 216 -14.60 -12.96 16.60
N ASN A 217 -14.84 -11.99 17.49
CA ASN A 217 -15.90 -12.07 18.50
C ASN A 217 -16.71 -10.77 18.59
N HIS A 218 -17.41 -10.43 17.52
CA HIS A 218 -18.72 -9.80 17.71
C HIS A 218 -19.79 -10.83 17.42
N ARG A 219 -20.19 -11.54 18.49
CA ARG A 219 -21.54 -12.11 18.54
C ARG A 219 -22.49 -10.97 18.22
N ILE A 220 -23.23 -11.10 17.12
CA ILE A 220 -24.49 -10.37 16.96
C ILE A 220 -25.28 -10.67 18.25
N PRO A 221 -25.71 -9.65 19.02
CA PRO A 221 -26.63 -9.90 20.12
C PRO A 221 -27.84 -10.61 19.51
N GLN A 222 -28.03 -11.87 19.86
CA GLN A 222 -29.33 -12.51 19.67
C GLN A 222 -30.29 -11.68 20.52
N GLU A 223 -31.22 -10.98 19.87
CA GLU A 223 -32.43 -10.52 20.56
C GLU A 223 -33.15 -11.78 21.05
N THR A 224 -32.87 -12.14 22.30
CA THR A 224 -33.65 -13.10 23.05
C THR A 224 -35.06 -12.51 23.18
N GLY A 225 -36.01 -13.11 22.49
CA GLY A 225 -37.41 -12.79 22.65
C GLY A 225 -37.88 -13.04 24.08
N VAL A 226 -38.95 -12.32 24.45
CA VAL A 226 -40.17 -12.79 25.14
C VAL A 226 -40.82 -11.58 25.84
N ARG A 227 -41.93 -11.06 25.29
CA ARG A 227 -43.29 -11.27 25.85
C ARG A 227 -44.36 -10.53 25.05
N SER A 228 -45.40 -11.29 24.78
CA SER A 228 -46.75 -10.95 24.34
C SER A 228 -47.42 -9.84 25.17
N SER A 229 -48.14 -8.94 24.48
CA SER A 229 -49.54 -8.55 24.71
C SER A 229 -49.78 -7.08 24.31
N GLY A 230 -50.68 -6.80 23.37
CA GLY A 230 -51.02 -5.42 23.01
C GLY A 230 -51.89 -5.26 21.78
N ARG A 231 -53.14 -5.72 21.90
CA ARG A 231 -54.29 -5.51 21.00
C ARG A 231 -54.40 -4.03 20.55
N TRP A 232 -54.42 -3.76 19.23
CA TRP A 232 -55.04 -2.54 18.67
C TRP A 232 -55.80 -2.88 17.39
N SER A 233 -57.10 -2.65 17.48
CA SER A 233 -58.15 -2.81 16.49
C SER A 233 -58.14 -1.70 15.44
N SER A 234 -58.19 -2.06 14.16
CA SER A 234 -58.45 -1.16 13.04
C SER A 234 -59.97 -1.04 12.80
N GLY A 235 -60.54 0.13 13.08
CA GLY A 235 -61.86 0.53 12.58
C GLY A 235 -61.73 1.32 11.27
N PRO A 236 -62.74 1.28 10.38
CA PRO A 236 -62.67 1.93 9.07
C PRO A 236 -63.03 3.42 9.17
N ILE A 237 -62.46 4.23 8.28
CA ILE A 237 -62.81 5.64 8.12
C ILE A 237 -63.52 5.79 6.77
N ASN A 238 -64.76 6.29 6.82
CA ASN A 238 -65.55 6.85 5.72
C ASN A 238 -64.87 8.08 5.11
#